data_AF-A0A9J6GG93-F1
#
_entry.id   AF-A0A9J6GG93-F1
#
_cell.length_a   1.000
_cell.length_b   1.000
_cell.length_c   1.000
_cell.angle_alpha   90.00
_cell.angle_beta   90.00
_cell.angle_gamma   90.00
#
_symmetry.space_group_name_H-M   'P 1'
#
loop_
_entity.id
_entity.type
_entity.pdbx_description
1 polymer ?
#
loop_
_entity_poly.entity_id
_entity_poly.type
_entity_poly.pdbx_seq_one_letter_code
_entity_poly.pdbx_strand_id
1 'polypeptide(L)'
;MLATDEHLATSQSSISRCIRAVAQAIVDCLGEEWISFPPTRAAVDATKAAFARLDDRFDGCIGCVDGTLIVIQAPSSNEPDINKAAHFCRKRFYALNTMVVCDAEKRITALDPTFPGSVHDSFVWKASSLHEEFVGGRLIRPGEYLLGDSGYPLEPWIVTPVPGDHAARTPAARFNTAHASVRSVVERCIGLLKARFRCLQRYRTLHYAPITASAIVAVCAVLHNLCFHYECPEPDTTGDDEEGTSVEESTDDEEGANAEEWGGPAGMIPAGTAHTTKITPAKQSTVANHVRSNLNRLNCPTNEQGGNANQAM
;
A
#
# COMPACT_ATOMS: atom_id res chain seq x y z
N MET A 1 17.58 21.77 -10.50
CA MET A 1 18.69 21.01 -11.13
C MET A 1 18.05 20.00 -12.07
N LEU A 2 17.87 20.39 -13.34
CA LEU A 2 17.39 19.48 -14.38
C LEU A 2 18.50 18.46 -14.61
N ALA A 3 18.17 17.16 -14.54
CA ALA A 3 19.13 16.10 -14.86
C ALA A 3 19.64 16.35 -16.28
N THR A 4 20.92 16.70 -16.39
CA THR A 4 21.63 16.70 -17.67
C THR A 4 21.71 15.25 -18.11
N ASP A 5 21.10 14.95 -19.26
CA ASP A 5 21.17 13.65 -19.92
C ASP A 5 22.61 13.42 -20.38
N GLU A 6 23.49 13.08 -19.43
CA GLU A 6 24.77 12.48 -19.76
C GLU A 6 24.42 11.13 -20.38
N HIS A 7 24.62 11.01 -21.69
CA HIS A 7 24.55 9.76 -22.42
C HIS A 7 25.58 8.78 -21.84
N LEU A 8 25.22 8.15 -20.72
CA LEU A 8 25.87 6.94 -20.23
C LEU A 8 25.64 5.92 -21.34
N ALA A 9 26.67 5.66 -22.15
CA ALA A 9 26.69 4.66 -23.22
C ALA A 9 26.58 3.23 -22.64
N THR A 10 25.50 2.97 -21.93
CA THR A 10 25.25 1.79 -21.12
C THR A 10 23.99 1.14 -21.65
N SER A 11 24.03 -0.19 -21.83
CA SER A 11 22.85 -0.92 -22.29
C SER A 11 21.72 -0.87 -21.25
N GLN A 12 20.47 -0.88 -21.73
CA GLN A 12 19.28 -0.99 -20.88
C GLN A 12 19.40 -2.16 -19.88
N SER A 13 19.94 -3.30 -20.35
CA SER A 13 20.15 -4.48 -19.51
C SER A 13 21.11 -4.25 -18.35
N SER A 14 22.14 -3.41 -18.55
CA SER A 14 23.10 -3.06 -17.50
C SER A 14 22.48 -2.11 -16.49
N ILE A 15 21.76 -1.09 -16.95
CA ILE A 15 21.01 -0.17 -16.08
C ILE A 15 19.99 -0.95 -15.23
N SER A 16 19.21 -1.86 -15.81
CA SER A 16 18.24 -2.67 -15.06
C SER A 16 18.89 -3.60 -14.04
N ARG A 17 20.10 -4.12 -14.29
CA ARG A 17 20.84 -4.89 -13.26
C ARG A 17 21.28 -3.99 -12.12
N CYS A 18 21.78 -2.79 -12.42
CA CYS A 18 22.17 -1.80 -11.41
C CYS A 18 20.96 -1.37 -10.56
N ILE A 19 19.84 -1.03 -11.19
CA ILE A 19 18.60 -0.65 -10.46
C ILE A 19 18.16 -1.78 -9.52
N ARG A 20 18.14 -3.03 -9.99
CA ARG A 20 17.79 -4.18 -9.13
C ARG A 20 18.74 -4.32 -7.94
N ALA A 21 20.06 -4.26 -8.19
CA ALA A 21 21.06 -4.43 -7.14
C ALA A 21 21.01 -3.29 -6.10
N VAL A 22 20.91 -2.04 -6.55
CA VAL A 22 20.83 -0.87 -5.68
C VAL A 22 19.50 -0.86 -4.92
N ALA A 23 18.39 -1.19 -5.59
CA ALA A 23 17.09 -1.20 -4.93
C ALA A 23 17.05 -2.24 -3.81
N GLN A 24 17.59 -3.43 -4.07
CA GLN A 24 17.72 -4.47 -3.06
C GLN A 24 18.60 -4.01 -1.90
N ALA A 25 19.78 -3.46 -2.18
CA ALA A 25 20.69 -2.99 -1.14
C ALA A 25 20.07 -1.91 -0.25
N ILE A 26 19.31 -0.96 -0.83
CA ILE A 26 18.60 0.07 -0.05
C ILE A 26 17.54 -0.56 0.85
N VAL A 27 16.71 -1.46 0.31
CA VAL A 27 15.68 -2.14 1.11
C VAL A 27 16.32 -2.94 2.25
N ASP A 28 17.42 -3.64 1.98
CA ASP A 28 18.08 -4.49 2.96
C ASP A 28 18.80 -3.71 4.06
N CYS A 29 19.41 -2.57 3.71
CA CYS A 29 20.21 -1.78 4.64
C CYS A 29 19.39 -0.72 5.39
N LEU A 30 18.39 -0.13 4.73
CA LEU A 30 17.67 1.05 5.22
C LEU A 30 16.17 0.79 5.44
N GLY A 31 15.64 -0.35 4.98
CA GLY A 31 14.22 -0.65 5.06
C GLY A 31 13.66 -0.58 6.48
N GLU A 32 14.18 -1.45 7.37
CA GLU A 32 13.68 -1.58 8.75
C GLU A 32 13.90 -0.32 9.60
N GLU A 33 14.95 0.45 9.30
CA GLU A 33 15.25 1.70 10.02
C GLU A 33 14.26 2.82 9.64
N TRP A 34 13.93 2.92 8.34
CA TRP A 34 13.19 4.06 7.81
C TRP A 34 11.71 3.82 7.60
N ILE A 35 11.29 2.57 7.45
CA ILE A 35 9.89 2.15 7.43
C ILE A 35 9.72 1.21 8.61
N SER A 36 9.14 1.73 9.69
CA SER A 36 8.90 0.97 10.90
C SER A 36 7.65 1.48 11.57
N PHE A 37 6.76 0.57 11.95
CA PHE A 37 5.60 0.92 12.74
C PHE A 37 6.07 1.39 14.12
N PRO A 38 5.48 2.44 14.74
CA PRO A 38 6.01 3.07 15.95
C PRO A 38 6.57 2.06 16.97
N PRO A 39 7.91 1.98 17.13
CA PRO A 39 8.56 0.84 17.77
C PRO A 39 8.46 0.89 19.30
N THR A 40 8.18 2.07 19.85
CA THR A 40 8.08 2.30 21.30
C THR A 40 6.72 2.88 21.65
N ARG A 41 6.31 2.67 22.91
CA ARG A 41 5.06 3.29 23.41
C ARG A 41 5.13 4.81 23.44
N ALA A 42 6.30 5.38 23.73
CA ALA A 42 6.51 6.82 23.64
C ALA A 42 6.28 7.35 22.21
N ALA A 43 6.74 6.62 21.19
CA ALA A 43 6.48 6.96 19.79
C ALA A 43 4.98 6.86 19.45
N VAL A 44 4.29 5.80 19.90
CA VAL A 44 2.84 5.67 19.74
C VAL A 44 2.08 6.82 20.41
N ASP A 45 2.42 7.16 21.65
CA ASP A 45 1.78 8.26 22.38
C ASP A 45 2.02 9.61 21.69
N ALA A 46 3.21 9.81 21.11
CA ALA A 46 3.51 10.99 20.30
C ALA A 46 2.67 11.05 19.01
N THR A 47 2.50 9.91 18.32
CA THR A 47 1.63 9.81 17.13
C THR A 47 0.17 10.09 17.48
N LYS A 48 -0.34 9.53 18.59
CA LYS A 48 -1.70 9.83 19.09
C LYS A 48 -1.87 11.31 19.39
N ALA A 49 -0.92 11.91 20.09
CA ALA A 49 -0.93 13.34 20.37
C ALA A 49 -0.90 14.17 19.08
N ALA A 50 -0.24 13.68 18.03
CA ALA A 50 -0.23 14.34 16.72
C ALA A 50 -1.58 14.27 16.01
N PHE A 51 -2.24 13.11 16.01
CA PHE A 51 -3.60 13.00 15.46
C PHE A 51 -4.62 13.80 16.28
N ALA A 52 -4.53 13.80 17.60
CA ALA A 52 -5.40 14.60 18.46
C ALA A 52 -5.25 16.13 18.22
N ARG A 53 -4.09 16.59 17.73
CA ARG A 53 -3.90 17.99 17.29
C ARG A 53 -4.60 18.28 15.96
N LEU A 54 -4.79 17.28 15.10
CA LEU A 54 -5.58 17.44 13.87
C LEU A 54 -7.07 17.51 14.22
N ASP A 55 -7.52 16.61 15.08
CA ASP A 55 -8.90 16.52 15.55
C ASP A 55 -8.97 15.69 16.84
N ASP A 56 -9.44 16.31 17.93
CA ASP A 56 -9.44 15.75 19.28
C ASP A 56 -10.41 14.56 19.45
N ARG A 57 -11.32 14.36 18.50
CA ARG A 57 -12.22 13.20 18.45
C ARG A 57 -11.51 11.89 18.14
N PHE A 58 -10.27 11.94 17.64
CA PHE A 58 -9.48 10.78 17.23
C PHE A 58 -8.24 10.55 18.11
N ASP A 59 -8.42 10.65 19.43
CA ASP A 59 -7.36 10.51 20.45
C ASP A 59 -6.67 9.12 20.48
N GLY A 60 -7.33 8.09 19.96
CA GLY A 60 -6.82 6.73 19.79
C GLY A 60 -6.12 6.47 18.46
N CYS A 61 -6.12 7.43 17.52
CA CYS A 61 -5.57 7.21 16.19
C CYS A 61 -4.03 7.11 16.22
N ILE A 62 -3.49 6.02 15.66
CA ILE A 62 -2.04 5.75 15.57
C ILE A 62 -1.53 5.74 14.13
N GLY A 63 -2.40 6.07 13.16
CA GLY A 63 -2.05 6.11 11.75
C GLY A 63 -3.27 6.13 10.85
N CYS A 64 -3.06 6.44 9.58
CA CYS A 64 -4.07 6.30 8.53
C CYS A 64 -3.57 5.29 7.50
N VAL A 65 -4.46 4.41 7.01
CA VAL A 65 -4.15 3.38 6.02
C VAL A 65 -4.93 3.64 4.74
N ASP A 66 -4.26 3.48 3.60
CA ASP A 66 -4.88 3.56 2.28
C ASP A 66 -4.14 2.70 1.26
N GLY A 67 -4.86 2.30 0.21
CA GLY A 67 -4.32 1.57 -0.93
C GLY A 67 -3.93 2.53 -2.06
N THR A 68 -2.92 2.18 -2.84
CA THR A 68 -2.60 2.90 -4.06
C THR A 68 -2.12 1.98 -5.18
N LEU A 69 -2.60 2.24 -6.40
CA LEU A 69 -2.21 1.48 -7.57
C LEU A 69 -0.94 2.06 -8.21
N ILE A 70 0.07 1.20 -8.37
CA ILE A 70 1.32 1.52 -9.08
C ILE A 70 1.30 0.83 -10.43
N VAL A 71 1.39 1.59 -11.51
CA VAL A 71 1.29 1.06 -12.87
C VAL A 71 2.56 0.32 -13.25
N ILE A 72 2.40 -0.92 -13.69
CA ILE A 72 3.49 -1.77 -14.17
C ILE A 72 3.24 -2.19 -15.61
N GLN A 73 4.31 -2.54 -16.31
CA GLN A 73 4.17 -3.25 -17.57
C GLN A 73 3.48 -4.60 -17.33
N ALA A 74 2.67 -5.01 -18.28
CA ALA A 74 2.06 -6.33 -18.27
C ALA A 74 3.14 -7.41 -18.02
N PRO A 75 2.97 -8.29 -17.01
CA PRO A 75 3.89 -9.39 -16.78
C PRO A 75 4.13 -10.21 -18.06
N SER A 76 5.37 -10.64 -18.26
CA SER A 76 5.77 -11.35 -19.47
C SER A 76 5.18 -12.76 -19.48
N SER A 77 4.77 -13.25 -20.65
CA SER A 77 4.35 -14.65 -20.82
C SER A 77 5.48 -15.65 -20.54
N ASN A 78 6.73 -15.18 -20.50
CA ASN A 78 7.92 -15.99 -20.20
C ASN A 78 8.19 -16.10 -18.69
N GLU A 79 7.34 -15.53 -17.84
CA GLU A 79 7.39 -15.63 -16.37
C GLU A 79 6.19 -16.46 -15.88
N PRO A 80 6.18 -17.80 -16.07
CA PRO A 80 5.01 -18.64 -15.84
C PRO A 80 4.54 -18.65 -14.38
N ASP A 81 5.43 -18.32 -13.44
CA ASP A 81 5.12 -18.24 -12.01
C ASP A 81 4.34 -16.96 -11.64
N ILE A 82 4.14 -16.04 -12.59
CA ILE A 82 3.41 -14.78 -12.37
C ILE A 82 2.04 -14.87 -13.06
N ASN A 83 0.97 -14.79 -12.26
CA ASN A 83 -0.38 -14.68 -12.79
C ASN A 83 -0.62 -13.28 -13.36
N LYS A 84 -0.36 -13.12 -14.67
CA LYS A 84 -0.59 -11.88 -15.42
C LYS A 84 -1.99 -11.29 -15.22
N ALA A 85 -3.03 -12.12 -15.22
CA ALA A 85 -4.42 -11.66 -15.11
C ALA A 85 -4.71 -11.01 -13.75
N ALA A 86 -4.10 -11.51 -12.66
CA ALA A 86 -4.24 -10.92 -11.33
C ALA A 86 -3.69 -9.49 -11.24
N HIS A 87 -2.74 -9.11 -12.11
CA HIS A 87 -2.23 -7.74 -12.11
C HIS A 87 -3.13 -6.76 -12.87
N PHE A 88 -4.11 -7.23 -13.65
CA PHE A 88 -5.01 -6.35 -14.39
C PHE A 88 -6.12 -5.81 -13.47
N CYS A 89 -6.06 -4.51 -13.16
CA CYS A 89 -6.97 -3.89 -12.19
C CYS A 89 -8.29 -3.42 -12.82
N ARG A 90 -9.26 -3.08 -11.96
CA ARG A 90 -10.56 -2.50 -12.35
C ARG A 90 -10.44 -1.24 -13.22
N LYS A 91 -9.36 -0.47 -13.05
CA LYS A 91 -9.06 0.75 -13.81
C LYS A 91 -8.45 0.47 -15.21
N ARG A 92 -8.47 -0.79 -15.69
CA ARG A 92 -8.07 -1.26 -17.03
C ARG A 92 -6.58 -1.10 -17.38
N PHE A 93 -5.70 -1.25 -16.40
CA PHE A 93 -4.25 -1.35 -16.60
C PHE A 93 -3.62 -2.39 -15.66
N TYR A 94 -2.38 -2.80 -15.94
CA TYR A 94 -1.63 -3.69 -15.07
C TYR A 94 -0.99 -2.90 -13.92
N ALA A 95 -1.16 -3.37 -12.69
CA ALA A 95 -0.72 -2.67 -11.52
C ALA A 95 -0.26 -3.58 -10.38
N LEU A 96 0.45 -2.97 -9.44
CA LEU A 96 0.56 -3.43 -8.07
C LEU A 96 -0.45 -2.65 -7.23
N ASN A 97 -1.13 -3.33 -6.31
CA ASN A 97 -1.81 -2.67 -5.21
C ASN A 97 -0.84 -2.53 -4.03
N THR A 98 -0.59 -1.30 -3.62
CA THR A 98 0.33 -0.95 -2.53
C THR A 98 -0.43 -0.41 -1.35
N MET A 99 -0.42 -1.14 -0.23
CA MET A 99 -0.91 -0.62 1.04
C MET A 99 0.12 0.32 1.66
N VAL A 100 -0.33 1.49 2.12
CA VAL A 100 0.50 2.49 2.79
C VAL A 100 -0.16 2.85 4.12
N VAL A 101 0.61 2.81 5.20
CA VAL A 101 0.22 3.41 6.49
C VAL A 101 1.15 4.58 6.77
N CYS A 102 0.61 5.70 7.23
CA CYS A 102 1.41 6.85 7.64
C CYS A 102 0.96 7.47 8.95
N ASP A 103 1.88 8.20 9.59
CA ASP A 103 1.60 9.05 10.75
C ASP A 103 0.96 10.40 10.35
N ALA A 104 0.63 11.23 11.34
CA ALA A 104 0.03 12.55 11.15
C ALA A 104 0.95 13.52 10.37
N GLU A 105 2.27 13.30 10.45
CA GLU A 105 3.32 14.03 9.76
C GLU A 105 3.61 13.51 8.34
N LYS A 106 2.82 12.53 7.86
CA LYS A 106 2.94 11.93 6.51
C LYS A 106 4.21 11.10 6.30
N ARG A 107 4.82 10.59 7.37
CA ARG A 107 5.89 9.58 7.29
C ARG A 107 5.26 8.20 7.16
N ILE A 108 5.78 7.40 6.25
CA ILE A 108 5.29 6.04 6.00
C ILE A 108 5.76 5.12 7.12
N THR A 109 4.84 4.54 7.88
CA THR A 109 5.16 3.65 9.01
C THR A 109 4.99 2.18 8.67
N ALA A 110 4.22 1.86 7.63
CA ALA A 110 4.12 0.52 7.09
C ALA A 110 3.82 0.56 5.59
N LEU A 111 4.30 -0.45 4.87
CA LEU A 111 4.18 -0.56 3.42
C LEU A 111 4.04 -2.03 3.01
N ASP A 112 3.12 -2.31 2.09
CA ASP A 112 3.11 -3.57 1.35
C ASP A 112 2.84 -3.34 -0.14
N PRO A 113 3.88 -3.34 -1.00
CA PRO A 113 3.75 -3.11 -2.43
C PRO A 113 3.67 -4.42 -3.23
N THR A 114 3.35 -5.55 -2.62
CA THR A 114 3.54 -6.89 -3.22
C THR A 114 2.29 -7.49 -3.85
N PHE A 115 1.14 -6.82 -3.72
CA PHE A 115 -0.13 -7.38 -4.17
C PHE A 115 -0.43 -7.04 -5.63
N PRO A 116 -1.04 -7.97 -6.38
CA PRO A 116 -1.54 -7.66 -7.72
C PRO A 116 -2.66 -6.60 -7.71
N GLY A 117 -2.72 -5.77 -8.75
CA GLY A 117 -3.65 -4.65 -8.85
C GLY A 117 -5.14 -5.00 -8.89
N SER A 118 -5.51 -6.28 -9.11
CA SER A 118 -6.91 -6.73 -9.01
C SER A 118 -7.36 -7.01 -7.58
N VAL A 119 -6.44 -7.05 -6.61
CA VAL A 119 -6.72 -7.41 -5.22
C VAL A 119 -7.28 -6.19 -4.49
N HIS A 120 -8.36 -6.38 -3.74
CA HIS A 120 -8.98 -5.34 -2.91
C HIS A 120 -8.15 -5.01 -1.66
N ASP A 121 -8.22 -3.76 -1.21
CA ASP A 121 -7.46 -3.25 -0.06
C ASP A 121 -7.75 -4.02 1.23
N SER A 122 -9.00 -4.41 1.47
CA SER A 122 -9.37 -5.29 2.60
C SER A 122 -8.62 -6.63 2.62
N PHE A 123 -8.31 -7.21 1.46
CA PHE A 123 -7.54 -8.45 1.39
C PHE A 123 -6.06 -8.18 1.61
N VAL A 124 -5.52 -7.10 1.03
CA VAL A 124 -4.13 -6.68 1.25
C VAL A 124 -3.89 -6.46 2.75
N TRP A 125 -4.80 -5.75 3.43
CA TRP A 125 -4.77 -5.55 4.87
C TRP A 125 -4.70 -6.86 5.64
N LYS A 126 -5.67 -7.77 5.44
CA LYS A 126 -5.76 -9.04 6.17
C LYS A 126 -4.56 -9.95 5.98
N ALA A 127 -3.92 -9.86 4.81
CA ALA A 127 -2.73 -10.65 4.47
C ALA A 127 -1.41 -9.97 4.84
N SER A 128 -1.44 -8.72 5.32
CA SER A 128 -0.25 -7.97 5.71
C SER A 128 0.34 -8.47 7.03
N SER A 129 1.66 -8.33 7.18
CA SER A 129 2.33 -8.61 8.45
C SER A 129 1.87 -7.68 9.57
N LEU A 130 1.50 -6.43 9.26
CA LEU A 130 0.99 -5.48 10.25
C LEU A 130 -0.32 -5.98 10.89
N HIS A 131 -1.24 -6.52 10.08
CA HIS A 131 -2.47 -7.11 10.60
C HIS A 131 -2.18 -8.32 11.50
N GLU A 132 -1.22 -9.18 11.16
CA GLU A 132 -0.79 -10.29 12.02
C GLU A 132 -0.25 -9.81 13.38
N GLU A 133 0.54 -8.73 13.38
CA GLU A 133 1.04 -8.09 14.61
C GLU A 133 -0.08 -7.48 15.47
N PHE A 134 -1.11 -6.93 14.83
CA PHE A 134 -2.28 -6.35 15.51
C PHE A 134 -3.16 -7.43 16.14
N VAL A 135 -3.50 -8.48 15.38
CA VAL A 135 -4.23 -9.66 15.87
C VAL A 135 -3.46 -10.32 17.02
N GLY A 136 -2.13 -10.37 16.92
CA GLY A 136 -1.24 -10.89 17.96
C GLY A 136 -1.10 -10.00 19.19
N GLY A 137 -1.65 -8.77 19.19
CA GLY A 137 -1.56 -7.81 20.29
C GLY A 137 -0.15 -7.29 20.57
N ARG A 138 0.76 -7.34 19.58
CA ARG A 138 2.18 -6.98 19.75
C ARG A 138 2.44 -5.49 19.49
N LEU A 139 1.78 -4.93 18.49
CA LEU A 139 1.99 -3.53 18.08
C LEU A 139 0.86 -2.58 18.47
N ILE A 140 -0.27 -3.11 18.96
CA ILE A 140 -1.47 -2.31 19.27
C ILE A 140 -2.06 -2.65 20.64
N ARG A 141 -2.64 -1.64 21.30
CA ARG A 141 -3.36 -1.76 22.58
C ARG A 141 -4.85 -1.41 22.44
N PRO A 142 -5.70 -1.83 23.40
CA PRO A 142 -7.09 -1.42 23.44
C PRO A 142 -7.24 0.11 23.37
N GLY A 143 -8.10 0.58 22.45
CA GLY A 143 -8.34 2.00 22.21
C GLY A 143 -7.37 2.65 21.20
N GLU A 144 -6.36 1.92 20.72
CA GLU A 144 -5.52 2.36 19.60
C GLU A 144 -6.08 1.81 18.28
N TYR A 145 -6.07 2.61 17.20
CA TYR A 145 -6.61 2.19 15.89
C TYR A 145 -6.01 3.00 14.73
N LEU A 146 -6.12 2.44 13.52
CA LEU A 146 -5.89 3.15 12.27
C LEU A 146 -7.21 3.69 11.70
N LEU A 147 -7.15 4.79 10.96
CA LEU A 147 -8.27 5.22 10.10
C LEU A 147 -8.11 4.64 8.70
N GLY A 148 -9.08 3.86 8.25
CA GLY A 148 -9.16 3.32 6.88
C GLY A 148 -10.36 3.87 6.12
N ASP A 149 -10.34 3.76 4.79
CA ASP A 149 -11.50 4.08 3.96
C ASP A 149 -12.61 2.98 4.05
N SER A 150 -13.68 3.12 3.28
CA SER A 150 -14.77 2.15 3.25
C SER A 150 -14.40 0.80 2.61
N GLY A 151 -13.26 0.71 1.93
CA GLY A 151 -12.71 -0.50 1.35
C GLY A 151 -12.02 -1.42 2.35
N TYR A 152 -11.71 -0.94 3.56
CA TYR A 152 -11.17 -1.73 4.68
C TYR A 152 -12.28 -2.33 5.56
N PRO A 153 -12.02 -3.44 6.26
CA PRO A 153 -12.96 -3.97 7.25
C PRO A 153 -12.97 -3.10 8.52
N LEU A 154 -14.15 -2.92 9.12
CA LEU A 154 -14.27 -2.39 10.49
C LEU A 154 -13.78 -3.45 11.49
N GLU A 155 -12.70 -3.15 12.21
CA GLU A 155 -12.04 -4.07 13.15
C GLU A 155 -11.65 -3.31 14.44
N PRO A 156 -11.32 -3.98 15.56
CA PRO A 156 -10.92 -3.29 16.80
C PRO A 156 -9.73 -2.33 16.64
N TRP A 157 -8.96 -2.49 15.57
CA TRP A 157 -7.76 -1.73 15.23
C TRP A 157 -7.86 -0.93 13.92
N ILE A 158 -9.01 -0.97 13.22
CA ILE A 158 -9.30 -0.13 12.05
C ILE A 158 -10.69 0.46 12.18
N VAL A 159 -10.77 1.79 12.11
CA VAL A 159 -12.03 2.55 12.10
C VAL A 159 -12.29 3.06 10.68
N THR A 160 -13.45 2.68 10.13
CA THR A 160 -13.94 3.06 8.80
C THR A 160 -15.14 4.01 8.92
N PRO A 161 -15.50 4.76 7.85
CA PRO A 161 -16.67 5.61 7.88
C PRO A 161 -17.95 4.80 8.12
N VAL A 162 -18.97 5.43 8.72
CA VAL A 162 -20.29 4.83 8.90
C VAL A 162 -20.92 4.63 7.52
N PRO A 163 -21.28 3.39 7.11
CA PRO A 163 -21.83 3.12 5.78
C PRO A 163 -23.17 3.81 5.52
N GLY A 164 -23.46 4.04 4.25
CA GLY A 164 -24.74 4.56 3.75
C GLY A 164 -24.85 6.08 3.70
N ASP A 165 -25.93 6.55 3.08
CA ASP A 165 -26.21 7.98 2.92
C ASP A 165 -26.79 8.60 4.19
N HIS A 166 -26.08 9.59 4.73
CA HIS A 166 -26.47 10.27 5.96
C HIS A 166 -26.86 11.72 5.67
N ALA A 167 -28.05 12.14 6.13
CA ALA A 167 -28.46 13.54 6.04
C ALA A 167 -27.45 14.46 6.76
N ALA A 168 -27.24 15.68 6.22
CA ALA A 168 -26.13 16.60 6.52
C ALA A 168 -25.97 17.11 7.97
N ARG A 169 -26.69 16.55 8.96
CA ARG A 169 -26.61 16.92 10.39
C ARG A 169 -26.67 15.72 11.34
N THR A 170 -26.72 14.49 10.84
CA THR A 170 -26.73 13.32 11.72
C THR A 170 -25.36 13.14 12.40
N PRO A 171 -25.30 12.46 13.56
CA PRO A 171 -24.03 12.09 14.18
C PRO A 171 -23.10 11.34 13.22
N ALA A 172 -23.66 10.45 12.38
CA ALA A 172 -22.92 9.71 11.36
C ALA A 172 -22.31 10.63 10.29
N ALA A 173 -23.07 11.60 9.75
CA ALA A 173 -22.54 12.56 8.78
C ALA A 173 -21.41 13.41 9.39
N ARG A 174 -21.55 13.86 10.65
CA ARG A 174 -20.50 14.61 11.36
C ARG A 174 -19.25 13.77 11.60
N PHE A 175 -19.43 12.50 11.96
CA PHE A 175 -18.33 11.56 12.12
C PHE A 175 -17.61 11.31 10.79
N ASN A 176 -18.34 10.98 9.72
CA ASN A 176 -17.75 10.73 8.39
C ASN A 176 -16.99 11.95 7.85
N THR A 177 -17.52 13.16 8.07
CA THR A 177 -16.82 14.41 7.69
C THR A 177 -15.49 14.57 8.42
N ALA A 178 -15.49 14.31 9.74
CA ALA A 178 -14.28 14.39 10.56
C ALA A 178 -13.27 13.29 10.22
N HIS A 179 -13.77 12.06 10.04
CA HIS A 179 -13.00 10.89 9.62
C HIS A 179 -12.30 11.15 8.28
N ALA A 180 -13.04 11.60 7.27
CA ALA A 180 -12.47 11.95 5.97
C ALA A 180 -11.42 13.06 6.07
N SER A 181 -11.67 14.07 6.91
CA SER A 181 -10.71 15.17 7.13
C SER A 181 -9.38 14.67 7.71
N VAL A 182 -9.41 13.83 8.76
CA VAL A 182 -8.19 13.28 9.34
C VAL A 182 -7.53 12.26 8.41
N ARG A 183 -8.32 11.38 7.79
CA ARG A 183 -7.81 10.36 6.85
C ARG A 183 -7.13 11.00 5.63
N SER A 184 -7.49 12.22 5.22
CA SER A 184 -6.80 12.94 4.14
C SER A 184 -5.26 13.05 4.32
N VAL A 185 -4.73 12.82 5.53
CA VAL A 185 -3.30 12.69 5.79
C VAL A 185 -2.65 11.59 4.92
N VAL A 186 -3.24 10.39 4.82
CA VAL A 186 -2.63 9.29 4.04
C VAL A 186 -2.72 9.51 2.54
N GLU A 187 -3.80 10.12 2.06
CA GLU A 187 -3.92 10.54 0.66
C GLU A 187 -2.84 11.57 0.30
N ARG A 188 -2.60 12.56 1.18
CA ARG A 188 -1.52 13.53 1.00
C ARG A 188 -0.14 12.89 1.10
N CYS A 189 0.06 11.90 1.97
CA CYS A 189 1.29 11.12 2.05
C CYS A 189 1.59 10.42 0.71
N ILE A 190 0.59 9.73 0.15
CA ILE A 190 0.70 9.04 -1.14
C ILE A 190 0.93 10.05 -2.27
N GLY A 191 0.23 11.18 -2.27
CA GLY A 191 0.42 12.27 -3.22
C GLY A 191 1.86 12.79 -3.23
N LEU A 192 2.42 13.08 -2.05
CA LEU A 192 3.80 13.52 -1.89
C LEU A 192 4.80 12.45 -2.34
N LEU A 193 4.56 11.17 -2.01
CA LEU A 193 5.40 10.06 -2.45
C LEU A 193 5.47 9.99 -3.98
N LYS A 194 4.31 10.05 -4.66
CA LYS A 194 4.23 9.99 -6.13
C LYS A 194 4.78 11.25 -6.81
N ALA A 195 4.58 12.43 -6.22
CA ALA A 195 5.13 13.68 -6.74
C ALA A 195 6.66 13.72 -6.61
N ARG A 196 7.22 13.19 -5.51
CA ARG A 196 8.67 13.08 -5.28
C ARG A 196 9.30 12.05 -6.21
N PHE A 197 8.65 10.90 -6.39
CA PHE A 197 9.10 9.81 -7.25
C PHE A 197 8.13 9.59 -8.39
N ARG A 198 8.26 10.43 -9.42
CA ARG A 198 7.35 10.45 -10.58
C ARG A 198 7.22 9.11 -11.30
N CYS A 199 8.18 8.19 -11.16
CA CYS A 199 8.07 6.82 -11.67
C CYS A 199 6.89 6.03 -11.08
N LEU A 200 6.28 6.49 -9.98
CA LEU A 200 5.11 5.92 -9.33
C LEU A 200 3.78 6.58 -9.76
N GLN A 201 3.82 7.65 -10.56
CA GLN A 201 2.62 8.34 -11.03
C GLN A 201 1.83 7.46 -12.00
N ARG A 202 0.51 7.68 -12.06
CA ARG A 202 -0.43 6.93 -12.91
C ARG A 202 -0.01 6.85 -14.39
N TYR A 203 0.49 7.94 -14.95
CA TYR A 203 0.89 8.02 -16.37
C TYR A 203 2.33 7.57 -16.62
N ARG A 204 3.01 7.02 -15.61
CA ARG A 204 4.36 6.45 -15.71
C ARG A 204 4.29 4.95 -15.43
N THR A 205 4.70 4.17 -16.42
CA THR A 205 4.71 2.71 -16.32
C THR A 205 6.09 2.24 -15.84
N LEU A 206 6.12 1.48 -14.75
CA LEU A 206 7.32 0.73 -14.40
C LEU A 206 7.48 -0.46 -15.35
N HIS A 207 8.49 -0.40 -16.21
CA HIS A 207 8.83 -1.45 -17.18
C HIS A 207 9.60 -2.61 -16.54
N TYR A 208 9.08 -3.09 -15.41
CA TYR A 208 9.70 -4.12 -14.57
C TYR A 208 8.67 -5.17 -14.19
N ALA A 209 9.13 -6.41 -14.01
CA ALA A 209 8.31 -7.47 -13.42
C ALA A 209 7.86 -7.06 -12.00
N PRO A 210 6.70 -7.56 -11.53
CA PRO A 210 6.10 -7.22 -10.24
C PRO A 210 7.10 -7.14 -9.08
N ILE A 211 7.97 -8.15 -8.91
CA ILE A 211 8.96 -8.21 -7.82
C ILE A 211 9.92 -7.01 -7.84
N THR A 212 10.44 -6.65 -9.01
CA THR A 212 11.36 -5.51 -9.13
C THR A 212 10.62 -4.19 -8.97
N ALA A 213 9.38 -4.09 -9.49
CA ALA A 213 8.55 -2.92 -9.27
C ALA A 213 8.22 -2.71 -7.79
N SER A 214 7.90 -3.76 -7.04
CA SER A 214 7.69 -3.71 -5.58
C SER A 214 8.92 -3.20 -4.83
N ALA A 215 10.12 -3.66 -5.21
CA ALA A 215 11.38 -3.17 -4.63
C ALA A 215 11.59 -1.67 -4.91
N ILE A 216 11.31 -1.20 -6.14
CA ILE A 216 11.38 0.22 -6.49
C ILE A 216 10.41 1.05 -5.62
N VAL A 217 9.17 0.58 -5.45
CA VAL A 217 8.17 1.26 -4.59
C VAL A 217 8.67 1.36 -3.15
N ALA A 218 9.24 0.29 -2.61
CA ALA A 218 9.80 0.30 -1.26
C ALA A 218 10.98 1.25 -1.09
N VAL A 219 11.88 1.31 -2.08
CA VAL A 219 12.97 2.30 -2.08
C VAL A 219 12.42 3.73 -2.11
N CYS A 220 11.42 4.01 -2.94
CA CYS A 220 10.78 5.32 -2.97
C CYS A 220 10.19 5.68 -1.59
N ALA A 221 9.56 4.74 -0.89
CA ALA A 221 9.03 4.97 0.45
C ALA A 221 10.15 5.25 1.48
N VAL A 222 11.24 4.47 1.47
CA VAL A 222 12.41 4.71 2.33
C VAL A 222 13.00 6.10 2.08
N LEU A 223 13.22 6.45 0.82
CA LEU A 223 13.77 7.74 0.42
C LEU A 223 12.82 8.90 0.73
N HIS A 224 11.50 8.67 0.69
CA HIS A 224 10.50 9.66 1.10
C HIS A 224 10.61 10.01 2.59
N ASN A 225 10.77 9.01 3.46
CA ASN A 225 10.98 9.24 4.88
C ASN A 225 12.34 9.90 5.18
N LEU A 226 13.39 9.51 4.46
CA LEU A 226 14.69 10.19 4.51
C LEU A 226 14.56 11.67 4.13
N CYS A 227 13.81 11.99 3.08
CA CYS A 227 13.56 13.38 2.70
C CYS A 227 12.87 14.17 3.81
N PHE A 228 11.92 13.57 4.54
CA PHE A 228 11.32 14.22 5.71
C PHE A 228 12.30 14.44 6.84
N HIS A 229 13.18 13.48 7.11
CA HIS A 229 14.19 13.59 8.16
C HIS A 229 15.24 14.66 7.87
N TYR A 230 15.68 14.78 6.61
CA TYR A 230 16.63 15.79 6.17
C TYR A 230 15.97 17.10 5.72
N GLU A 231 14.68 17.29 6.01
CA GLU A 231 13.92 18.51 5.68
C GLU A 231 14.04 18.93 4.20
N CYS A 232 14.09 17.94 3.30
CA CYS A 232 14.10 18.19 1.87
C CYS A 232 12.79 18.90 1.46
N PRO A 233 12.84 19.87 0.53
CA PRO A 233 11.64 20.55 0.04
C PRO A 233 10.55 19.56 -0.40
N GLU A 234 9.30 19.88 -0.07
CA GLU A 234 8.14 19.15 -0.60
C GLU A 234 8.08 19.38 -2.13
N PRO A 235 7.83 18.31 -2.92
CA PRO A 235 7.64 18.45 -4.36
C PRO A 235 6.39 19.28 -4.66
N ASP A 236 6.41 20.01 -5.77
CA ASP A 236 5.20 20.67 -6.27
C ASP A 236 4.18 19.62 -6.69
N THR A 237 3.00 19.64 -6.06
CA THR A 237 1.87 18.75 -6.36
C THR A 237 0.84 19.40 -7.28
N THR A 238 1.08 20.64 -7.74
CA THR A 238 0.16 21.33 -8.65
C THR A 238 0.32 20.81 -10.09
N GLY A 239 -0.73 20.20 -10.64
CA GLY A 239 -0.77 19.71 -12.03
C GLY A 239 -0.55 18.20 -12.23
N ASP A 240 -0.45 17.42 -11.16
CA ASP A 240 -0.53 15.95 -11.26
C ASP A 240 -2.00 15.53 -11.17
N ASP A 241 -2.60 15.10 -12.29
CA ASP A 241 -4.02 14.77 -12.38
C ASP A 241 -4.48 13.83 -11.27
N GLU A 242 -5.29 14.41 -10.39
CA GLU A 242 -6.31 13.87 -9.50
C GLU A 242 -6.43 12.33 -9.45
N GLU A 243 -5.95 11.73 -8.36
CA GLU A 243 -6.79 10.75 -7.64
C GLU A 243 -7.80 11.54 -6.79
N GLY A 244 -8.65 12.31 -7.47
CA GLY A 244 -9.81 12.96 -6.88
C GLY A 244 -10.94 11.96 -6.82
N THR A 245 -11.35 11.61 -5.60
CA THR A 245 -12.61 10.94 -5.25
C THR A 245 -12.90 9.63 -5.98
N SER A 246 -12.85 8.52 -5.25
CA SER A 246 -13.81 7.44 -5.49
C SER A 246 -15.21 8.04 -5.46
N VAL A 247 -15.77 8.34 -6.63
CA VAL A 247 -17.22 8.38 -6.78
C VAL A 247 -17.67 6.99 -6.35
N GLU A 248 -18.38 6.93 -5.23
CA GLU A 248 -19.11 5.74 -4.82
C GLU A 248 -20.07 5.41 -5.97
N GLU A 249 -19.69 4.46 -6.81
CA GLU A 249 -20.63 3.80 -7.70
C GLU A 249 -21.51 2.95 -6.79
N SER A 250 -22.71 3.47 -6.53
CA SER A 250 -23.83 2.73 -5.98
C SER A 250 -23.96 1.40 -6.71
N THR A 251 -23.78 0.30 -5.99
CA THR A 251 -24.12 -1.04 -6.49
C THR A 251 -25.64 -1.17 -6.50
N ASP A 252 -26.26 -0.66 -7.56
CA ASP A 252 -27.63 -1.06 -7.93
C ASP A 252 -27.52 -2.26 -8.88
N ASP A 253 -27.27 -3.44 -8.30
CA ASP A 253 -27.47 -4.70 -9.01
C ASP A 253 -28.95 -5.09 -8.90
N GLU A 254 -29.81 -4.47 -9.72
CA GLU A 254 -31.07 -5.09 -10.15
C GLU A 254 -30.82 -5.83 -11.47
N GLU A 255 -30.42 -7.11 -11.41
CA GLU A 255 -30.54 -8.02 -12.55
C GLU A 255 -32.01 -8.46 -12.70
N GLY A 256 -32.79 -7.62 -13.37
CA GLY A 256 -34.03 -8.01 -14.05
C GLY A 256 -33.69 -8.65 -15.40
N ALA A 257 -34.05 -9.92 -15.55
CA ALA A 257 -33.93 -10.68 -16.78
C ALA A 257 -34.60 -9.99 -17.98
N ASN A 258 -33.86 -9.83 -19.09
CA ASN A 258 -34.40 -10.23 -20.39
C ASN A 258 -33.30 -10.50 -21.42
N ALA A 259 -33.41 -11.65 -22.07
CA ALA A 259 -32.53 -12.12 -23.13
C ALA A 259 -33.09 -11.70 -24.49
N GLU A 260 -32.31 -11.00 -25.30
CA GLU A 260 -32.55 -10.90 -26.75
C GLU A 260 -31.23 -11.17 -27.51
N GLU A 261 -31.10 -12.44 -27.91
CA GLU A 261 -30.85 -12.91 -29.27
C GLU A 261 -29.74 -12.21 -30.10
N TRP A 262 -28.55 -12.84 -30.18
CA TRP A 262 -27.72 -12.78 -31.39
C TRP A 262 -27.25 -14.18 -31.79
N GLY A 263 -27.59 -14.58 -33.02
CA GLY A 263 -27.47 -15.93 -33.54
C GLY A 263 -26.09 -16.34 -34.06
N GLY A 264 -25.61 -17.48 -33.52
CA GLY A 264 -24.90 -18.57 -34.22
C GLY A 264 -23.38 -18.46 -34.46
N PRO A 265 -22.68 -19.59 -34.78
CA PRO A 265 -23.02 -20.99 -34.54
C PRO A 265 -22.04 -21.75 -33.61
N ALA A 266 -22.57 -22.87 -33.14
CA ALA A 266 -22.05 -23.84 -32.19
C ALA A 266 -20.66 -24.42 -32.48
N GLY A 267 -19.85 -24.49 -31.43
CA GLY A 267 -18.75 -25.44 -31.24
C GLY A 267 -18.70 -25.85 -29.77
N MET A 268 -19.43 -26.92 -29.43
CA MET A 268 -19.57 -27.48 -28.09
C MET A 268 -18.22 -27.92 -27.48
N ILE A 269 -17.93 -27.45 -26.25
CA ILE A 269 -17.09 -28.17 -25.28
C ILE A 269 -17.88 -28.17 -23.95
N PRO A 270 -18.13 -29.32 -23.32
CA PRO A 270 -19.08 -29.44 -22.23
C PRO A 270 -18.56 -28.87 -20.90
N ALA A 271 -19.51 -28.42 -20.08
CA ALA A 271 -19.32 -27.89 -18.73
C ALA A 271 -18.60 -28.90 -17.81
N GLY A 272 -17.48 -28.46 -17.24
CA GLY A 272 -16.75 -29.14 -16.18
C GLY A 272 -16.68 -28.25 -14.94
N THR A 273 -17.50 -28.59 -13.96
CA THR A 273 -17.37 -28.39 -12.51
C THR A 273 -16.30 -27.40 -12.02
N ALA A 274 -16.75 -26.29 -11.43
CA ALA A 274 -15.90 -25.38 -10.66
C ALA A 274 -15.21 -26.13 -9.51
N HIS A 275 -13.93 -26.44 -9.68
CA HIS A 275 -13.05 -26.81 -8.58
C HIS A 275 -12.41 -25.53 -8.03
N THR A 276 -12.90 -25.11 -6.86
CA THR A 276 -12.23 -24.18 -5.95
C THR A 276 -10.86 -24.74 -5.62
N THR A 277 -9.85 -24.36 -6.41
CA THR A 277 -8.48 -24.77 -6.18
C THR A 277 -7.87 -23.78 -5.21
N LYS A 278 -7.65 -24.24 -3.97
CA LYS A 278 -6.92 -23.51 -2.93
C LYS A 278 -5.61 -22.99 -3.50
N ILE A 279 -5.46 -21.67 -3.58
CA ILE A 279 -4.20 -21.01 -3.93
C ILE A 279 -3.22 -21.33 -2.81
N THR A 280 -2.24 -22.20 -3.10
CA THR A 280 -1.10 -22.44 -2.22
C THR A 280 0.07 -21.59 -2.72
N PRO A 281 0.75 -20.81 -1.86
CA PRO A 281 1.85 -19.96 -2.30
C PRO A 281 3.11 -20.82 -2.38
N ALA A 282 3.48 -21.32 -3.56
CA ALA A 282 4.80 -21.93 -3.73
C ALA A 282 5.29 -21.97 -5.18
N LYS A 283 6.17 -21.02 -5.51
CA LYS A 283 7.54 -21.20 -6.08
C LYS A 283 8.01 -19.87 -6.69
N GLN A 284 8.23 -18.88 -5.82
CA GLN A 284 8.97 -17.67 -6.18
C GLN A 284 10.48 -17.99 -6.12
N SER A 285 11.27 -17.43 -7.02
CA SER A 285 12.74 -17.58 -7.02
C SER A 285 13.33 -17.11 -5.68
N THR A 286 14.52 -17.60 -5.30
CA THR A 286 15.17 -17.22 -4.03
C THR A 286 15.26 -15.71 -3.83
N VAL A 287 15.48 -14.95 -4.91
CA VAL A 287 15.52 -13.47 -4.89
C VAL A 287 14.13 -12.89 -4.62
N ALA A 288 13.08 -13.42 -5.26
CA ALA A 288 11.70 -12.98 -5.04
C ALA A 288 11.21 -13.26 -3.61
N ASN A 289 11.56 -14.42 -3.06
CA ASN A 289 11.29 -14.75 -1.66
C ASN A 289 12.06 -13.84 -0.71
N HIS A 290 13.31 -13.50 -1.04
CA HIS A 290 14.14 -12.60 -0.24
C HIS A 290 13.56 -11.19 -0.21
N VAL A 291 13.25 -10.61 -1.38
CA VAL A 291 12.58 -9.29 -1.50
C VAL A 291 11.28 -9.29 -0.69
N ARG A 292 10.41 -10.28 -0.90
CA ARG A 292 9.13 -10.38 -0.19
C ARG A 292 9.33 -10.53 1.32
N SER A 293 10.31 -11.32 1.75
CA SER A 293 10.64 -11.48 3.18
C SER A 293 11.18 -10.19 3.81
N ASN A 294 11.93 -9.38 3.06
CA ASN A 294 12.47 -8.11 3.57
C ASN A 294 11.39 -7.04 3.59
N LEU A 295 10.51 -7.01 2.59
CA LEU A 295 9.33 -6.15 2.58
C LEU A 295 8.37 -6.46 3.74
N ASN A 296 8.17 -7.75 4.04
CA ASN A 296 7.36 -8.16 5.19
C ASN A 296 7.95 -7.70 6.54
N ARG A 297 9.29 -7.58 6.61
CA ARG A 297 10.02 -7.11 7.80
C ARG A 297 9.89 -5.60 8.04
N LEU A 298 9.62 -4.80 7.01
CA LEU A 298 9.41 -3.34 7.14
C LEU A 298 8.28 -2.98 8.12
N ASN A 299 7.32 -3.88 8.33
CA ASN A 299 6.15 -3.58 9.16
C ASN A 299 6.28 -4.09 10.60
N CYS A 300 7.38 -4.75 10.95
CA CYS A 300 7.61 -5.33 12.27
C CYS A 300 8.95 -4.85 12.84
N PRO A 301 8.97 -4.08 13.94
CA PRO A 301 10.23 -3.69 14.57
C PRO A 301 10.97 -4.93 15.07
N THR A 302 12.23 -5.09 14.68
CA THR A 302 13.10 -6.16 15.16
C THR A 302 13.40 -5.96 16.65
N ASN A 303 12.88 -6.87 17.48
CA ASN A 303 13.27 -6.94 18.90
C ASN A 303 14.70 -7.47 19.00
N GLU A 304 15.71 -6.62 18.82
CA GLU A 304 17.07 -6.92 19.27
C GLU A 304 17.33 -6.28 20.65
N GLN A 305 17.34 -7.16 21.66
CA GLN A 305 17.99 -7.05 22.96
C GLN A 305 17.38 -6.14 24.04
N GLY A 306 16.30 -6.63 24.65
CA GLY A 306 16.18 -6.59 26.11
C GLY A 306 17.06 -7.69 26.72
N GLY A 307 18.17 -7.33 27.36
CA GLY A 307 19.02 -8.32 28.06
C GLY A 307 20.37 -7.83 28.57
N ASN A 308 20.38 -6.96 29.59
CA ASN A 308 21.21 -7.08 30.81
C ASN A 308 21.32 -5.72 31.54
N ALA A 309 20.29 -5.40 32.32
CA ALA A 309 20.47 -4.58 33.51
C ALA A 309 20.43 -5.53 34.72
N ASN A 310 21.61 -6.02 35.14
CA ASN A 310 21.96 -6.38 36.51
C ASN A 310 23.25 -7.21 36.53
N GLN A 311 24.38 -6.56 36.79
CA GLN A 311 25.42 -6.99 37.74
C GLN A 311 26.64 -6.06 37.61
N ALA A 312 26.79 -5.14 38.55
CA ALA A 312 28.07 -4.83 39.17
C ALA A 312 27.81 -3.96 40.41
N MET A 313 28.46 -4.36 41.50
CA MET A 313 28.51 -3.73 42.82
C MET A 313 28.96 -2.27 42.78
#